data_AF-A0AAV3ZWM3-F1
#
_entry.id   AF-A0AAV3ZWM3-F1
#
_cell.length_a   1.000
_cell.length_b   1.000
_cell.length_c   1.000
_cell.angle_alpha   90.00
_cell.angle_beta   90.00
_cell.angle_gamma   90.00
#
_symmetry.space_group_name_H-M   'P 1'
#
loop_
_entity.id
_entity.type
_entity.pdbx_description
1 polymer ?
#
loop_
_entity_poly.entity_id
_entity_poly.type
_entity_poly.pdbx_seq_one_letter_code
_entity_poly.pdbx_strand_id
1 'polypeptide(L)'
;MRNLRDLLVWYNNKDTRPFIEALEKQCEFYKTLGLDMLKDDVSVPGLTLRYLFKTMPQNHFFSLIREKDKDLHEELRKKIVGGPSIIFHRYHEKGITKLRGENGKAVQSLVGYDANSLYLWAISQDMPTEHPVRRRRENDFQPELIDKYGRLSREWLEWVADKENITIRTKFNSKEKQLGNRRIRVDGWDARNNTVFQFHGCFFHGHECHKTSAVVMLTLSMVRVSKNSARRRPRFPNICVRKLVSKLLRCTSASGRK
;
A
#
# COMPACT_ATOMS: atom_id res chain seq x y z
N MET A 1 -3.40 19.00 54.63
CA MET A 1 -2.21 18.13 54.65
C MET A 1 -1.56 18.26 56.02
N ARG A 2 -1.43 17.18 56.79
CA ARG A 2 -0.91 17.23 58.17
C ARG A 2 0.46 16.55 58.33
N ASN A 3 0.85 15.68 57.40
CA ASN A 3 2.13 14.97 57.41
C ASN A 3 2.58 14.65 55.97
N LEU A 4 3.79 14.09 55.83
CA LEU A 4 4.37 13.71 54.53
C LEU A 4 3.51 12.68 53.78
N ARG A 5 2.87 11.74 54.48
CA ARG A 5 1.99 10.74 53.85
C ARG A 5 0.79 11.41 53.19
N ASP A 6 0.16 12.38 53.85
CA ASP A 6 -0.97 13.14 53.29
C ASP A 6 -0.55 13.89 52.02
N LEU A 7 0.67 14.45 52.00
CA LEU A 7 1.24 15.11 50.82
C LEU A 7 1.44 14.12 49.67
N LEU A 8 2.03 12.95 49.93
CA LEU A 8 2.24 11.92 48.92
C LEU A 8 0.91 11.38 48.36
N VAL A 9 -0.09 11.16 49.21
CA VAL A 9 -1.42 10.74 48.77
C VAL A 9 -2.08 11.83 47.92
N TRP A 10 -2.01 13.09 48.33
CA TRP A 10 -2.56 14.20 47.56
C TRP A 10 -1.87 14.35 46.20
N TYR A 11 -0.54 14.29 46.18
CA TYR A 11 0.28 14.38 44.96
C TYR A 11 -0.02 13.23 43.99
N ASN A 12 -0.03 11.98 44.47
CA ASN A 12 -0.38 10.82 43.65
C ASN A 12 -1.79 10.92 43.07
N ASN A 13 -2.76 11.42 43.85
CA ASN A 13 -4.11 11.67 43.33
C ASN A 13 -4.13 12.77 42.26
N LYS A 14 -3.26 13.78 42.36
CA LYS A 14 -3.15 14.85 41.37
C LYS A 14 -2.53 14.37 40.05
N ASP A 15 -1.66 13.36 40.08
CA ASP A 15 -1.13 12.76 38.86
C ASP A 15 -2.10 11.72 38.25
N THR A 16 -2.69 10.86 39.08
CA THR A 16 -3.47 9.71 38.60
C THR A 16 -4.89 10.06 38.17
N ARG A 17 -5.59 10.96 38.87
CA ARG A 17 -6.98 11.30 38.53
C ARG A 17 -7.12 11.96 37.16
N PRO A 18 -6.33 13.00 36.81
CA PRO A 18 -6.40 13.60 35.48
C PRO A 18 -5.99 12.64 34.38
N PHE A 19 -5.04 11.74 34.65
CA PHE A 19 -4.64 10.70 33.70
C PHE A 19 -5.82 9.77 33.37
N ILE A 20 -6.54 9.28 34.37
CA ILE A 20 -7.71 8.41 34.16
C ILE A 20 -8.80 9.15 33.38
N GLU A 21 -9.10 10.41 33.73
CA GLU A 21 -10.10 11.21 33.00
C GLU A 21 -9.69 11.44 31.53
N ALA A 22 -8.42 11.73 31.27
CA ALA A 22 -7.90 11.86 29.91
C ALA A 22 -7.96 10.54 29.15
N LEU A 23 -7.66 9.42 29.82
CA LEU A 23 -7.73 8.08 29.25
C LEU A 23 -9.16 7.73 28.84
N GLU A 24 -10.15 8.02 29.68
CA GLU A 24 -11.57 7.80 29.40
C GLU A 24 -12.02 8.60 28.16
N LYS A 25 -11.70 9.90 28.11
CA LYS A 25 -12.02 10.77 26.96
C LYS A 25 -11.36 10.31 25.66
N GLN A 26 -10.09 9.89 25.72
CA GLN A 26 -9.40 9.36 24.55
C GLN A 26 -10.00 8.02 24.10
N CYS A 27 -10.35 7.13 25.03
CA CYS A 27 -11.04 5.88 24.71
C CYS A 27 -12.38 6.14 24.01
N GLU A 28 -13.16 7.11 24.49
CA GLU A 28 -14.42 7.52 23.85
C GLU A 28 -14.20 8.04 22.44
N PHE A 29 -13.20 8.91 22.24
CA PHE A 29 -12.84 9.41 20.91
C PHE A 29 -12.49 8.27 19.94
N TYR A 30 -11.58 7.38 20.29
CA TYR A 30 -11.18 6.28 19.39
C TYR A 30 -12.31 5.29 19.11
N LYS A 31 -13.24 5.10 20.06
CA LYS A 31 -14.45 4.31 19.82
C LYS A 31 -15.31 4.90 18.69
N THR A 32 -15.38 6.23 18.55
CA THR A 32 -16.09 6.86 17.41
C THR A 32 -15.45 6.52 16.05
N LEU A 33 -14.15 6.26 16.04
CA LEU A 33 -13.39 5.80 14.88
C LEU A 33 -13.48 4.28 14.68
N GLY A 34 -14.21 3.58 15.56
CA GLY A 34 -14.32 2.13 15.62
C GLY A 34 -12.99 1.45 15.91
N LEU A 35 -12.22 2.03 16.84
CA LEU A 35 -10.97 1.49 17.38
C LEU A 35 -11.06 1.39 18.91
N ASP A 36 -10.41 0.38 19.49
CA ASP A 36 -10.21 0.22 20.93
C ASP A 36 -8.77 0.63 21.27
N MET A 37 -8.61 1.83 21.84
CA MET A 37 -7.30 2.41 22.18
C MET A 37 -6.41 1.50 23.03
N LEU A 38 -6.99 0.61 23.85
CA LEU A 38 -6.24 -0.23 24.79
C LEU A 38 -5.95 -1.63 24.24
N LYS A 39 -6.56 -2.02 23.12
CA LYS A 39 -6.39 -3.35 22.52
C LYS A 39 -5.82 -3.31 21.12
N ASP A 40 -6.12 -2.27 20.36
CA ASP A 40 -5.78 -2.23 18.95
C ASP A 40 -4.32 -1.85 18.71
N ASP A 41 -3.74 -0.99 19.52
CA ASP A 41 -2.32 -0.69 19.48
C ASP A 41 -1.88 -0.14 20.83
N VAL A 42 -0.58 -0.20 21.12
CA VAL A 42 -0.01 0.32 22.37
C VAL A 42 0.21 1.84 22.28
N SER A 43 0.15 2.41 21.07
CA SER A 43 0.56 3.79 20.80
C SER A 43 -0.40 4.54 19.89
N VAL A 44 -0.49 5.87 20.07
CA VAL A 44 -1.25 6.77 19.19
C VAL A 44 -0.83 6.65 17.71
N PRO A 45 0.47 6.61 17.36
CA PRO A 45 0.89 6.40 15.97
C PRO A 45 0.39 5.09 15.39
N GLY A 46 0.40 4.00 16.17
CA GLY A 46 -0.10 2.72 15.72
C GLY A 46 -1.61 2.70 15.53
N LEU A 47 -2.39 3.31 16.43
CA LEU A 47 -3.83 3.51 16.23
C LEU A 47 -4.13 4.34 14.98
N THR A 48 -3.37 5.41 14.75
CA THR A 48 -3.50 6.27 13.57
C THR A 48 -3.20 5.49 12.29
N LEU A 49 -2.15 4.67 12.28
CA LEU A 49 -1.79 3.83 11.14
C LEU A 49 -2.86 2.76 10.87
N ARG A 50 -3.42 2.13 11.91
CA ARG A 50 -4.52 1.18 11.77
C ARG A 50 -5.77 1.87 11.23
N TYR A 51 -6.08 3.08 11.71
CA TYR A 51 -7.18 3.88 11.19
C TYR A 51 -7.00 4.21 9.70
N LEU A 52 -5.80 4.66 9.31
CA LEU A 52 -5.46 4.96 7.92
C LEU A 52 -5.74 3.76 7.00
N PHE A 53 -5.23 2.58 7.33
CA PHE A 53 -5.47 1.38 6.52
C PHE A 53 -6.92 0.91 6.55
N LYS A 54 -7.65 1.12 7.65
CA LYS A 54 -9.09 0.84 7.74
C LYS A 54 -9.89 1.73 6.79
N THR A 55 -9.49 2.99 6.62
CA THR A 55 -10.16 3.96 5.74
C THR A 55 -9.70 3.92 4.28
N MET A 56 -8.61 3.19 4.00
CA MET A 56 -8.05 3.13 2.65
C MET A 56 -9.00 2.39 1.69
N PRO A 57 -9.28 2.95 0.50
CA PRO A 57 -10.10 2.26 -0.50
C PRO A 57 -9.46 0.93 -0.92
N GLN A 58 -10.29 -0.09 -1.13
CA GLN A 58 -9.81 -1.45 -1.46
C GLN A 58 -9.02 -1.54 -2.76
N ASN A 59 -9.11 -0.57 -3.66
CA ASN A 59 -8.36 -0.53 -4.93
C ASN A 59 -7.03 0.22 -4.82
N HIS A 60 -6.74 0.85 -3.68
CA HIS A 60 -5.48 1.55 -3.45
C HIS A 60 -4.47 0.62 -2.76
N PHE A 61 -3.21 0.73 -3.15
CA PHE A 61 -2.12 -0.01 -2.53
C PHE A 61 -0.83 0.80 -2.67
N PHE A 62 0.15 0.45 -1.85
CA PHE A 62 1.47 1.06 -1.83
C PHE A 62 2.50 -0.08 -1.89
N SER A 63 3.56 0.14 -2.66
CA SER A 63 4.63 -0.82 -2.78
C SER A 63 5.50 -0.81 -1.52
N LEU A 64 5.74 -1.99 -0.97
CA LEU A 64 6.66 -2.17 0.15
C LEU A 64 8.03 -2.59 -0.36
N ILE A 65 9.08 -2.07 0.28
CA ILE A 65 10.45 -2.51 0.05
C ILE A 65 10.61 -3.89 0.69
N ARG A 66 10.95 -4.89 -0.12
CA ARG A 66 11.12 -6.27 0.33
C ARG A 66 12.53 -6.49 0.87
N GLU A 67 12.74 -7.55 1.63
CA GLU A 67 14.05 -7.89 2.21
C GLU A 67 15.17 -7.99 1.15
N LYS A 68 14.87 -8.56 -0.02
CA LYS A 68 15.81 -8.63 -1.15
C LYS A 68 16.28 -7.25 -1.66
N ASP A 69 15.53 -6.19 -1.34
CA ASP A 69 15.72 -4.82 -1.77
C ASP A 69 16.12 -3.92 -0.57
N LYS A 70 16.60 -4.51 0.52
CA LYS A 70 16.96 -3.81 1.77
C LYS A 70 17.99 -2.71 1.55
N ASP A 71 18.89 -2.86 0.59
CA ASP A 71 19.85 -1.83 0.17
C ASP A 71 19.17 -0.50 -0.16
N LEU A 72 18.01 -0.53 -0.83
CA LEU A 72 17.23 0.66 -1.13
C LEU A 72 16.59 1.28 0.12
N HIS A 73 16.07 0.45 1.02
CA HIS A 73 15.51 0.94 2.28
C HIS A 73 16.58 1.63 3.13
N GLU A 74 17.77 1.05 3.22
CA GLU A 74 18.90 1.64 3.94
C GLU A 74 19.34 2.97 3.31
N GLU A 75 19.41 3.03 1.99
CA GLU A 75 19.78 4.26 1.26
C GLU A 75 18.74 5.38 1.46
N LEU A 76 17.45 5.05 1.38
CA LEU A 76 16.38 6.01 1.67
C LEU A 76 16.46 6.49 3.12
N ARG A 77 16.63 5.57 4.07
CA ARG A 77 16.72 5.91 5.50
C ARG A 77 17.90 6.83 5.82
N LYS A 78 19.06 6.64 5.17
CA LYS A 78 20.22 7.52 5.32
C LYS A 78 19.97 8.93 4.81
N LYS A 79 19.10 9.07 3.80
CA LYS A 79 18.78 10.35 3.15
C LYS A 79 17.57 11.06 3.75
N ILE A 80 16.78 10.37 4.58
CA ILE A 80 15.70 11.01 5.34
C ILE A 80 16.31 11.99 6.32
N VAL A 81 16.00 13.26 6.14
CA VAL A 81 16.36 14.35 7.03
C VAL A 81 15.12 14.82 7.79
N GLY A 82 15.31 15.27 9.04
CA GLY A 82 14.25 15.84 9.84
C GLY A 82 13.87 17.26 9.40
N GLY A 83 12.99 17.89 10.17
CA GLY A 83 12.66 19.30 9.97
C GLY A 83 13.88 20.21 10.15
N PRO A 84 14.04 21.26 9.33
CA PRO A 84 15.15 22.19 9.48
C PRO A 84 15.03 22.97 10.79
N SER A 85 16.00 22.82 11.69
CA SER A 85 16.15 23.67 12.87
C SER A 85 17.18 24.75 12.57
N ILE A 86 16.70 25.96 12.30
CA ILE A 86 17.55 27.09 11.91
C ILE A 86 17.76 27.97 13.13
N ILE A 87 18.99 27.96 13.66
CA ILE A 87 19.39 28.92 14.70
C ILE A 87 19.79 30.21 14.00
N PHE A 88 19.04 31.28 14.24
CA PHE A 88 19.41 32.60 13.73
C PHE A 88 20.59 33.14 14.53
N HIS A 89 21.76 33.24 13.91
CA HIS A 89 22.95 33.85 14.52
C HIS A 89 22.87 35.39 14.64
N ARG A 90 21.81 36.01 14.13
CA ARG A 90 21.65 37.47 14.12
C ARG A 90 20.72 37.91 15.24
N TYR A 91 21.28 38.63 16.20
CA TYR A 91 20.52 39.33 17.22
C TYR A 91 19.80 40.53 16.61
N HIS A 92 18.50 40.67 16.92
CA HIS A 92 17.70 41.81 16.53
C HIS A 92 16.92 42.31 17.75
N GLU A 93 17.05 43.59 18.04
CA GLU A 93 16.40 44.25 19.16
C GLU A 93 15.62 45.48 18.67
N LYS A 94 14.41 45.62 19.22
CA LYS A 94 13.52 46.72 18.90
C LYS A 94 14.16 48.05 19.29
N GLY A 95 14.19 49.01 18.37
CA GLY A 95 14.74 50.34 18.56
C GLY A 95 16.26 50.42 18.43
N ILE A 96 16.98 49.30 18.51
CA ILE A 96 18.44 49.26 18.55
C ILE A 96 19.00 48.72 17.24
N THR A 97 18.59 47.53 16.81
CA THR A 97 19.16 46.93 15.60
C THR A 97 18.65 47.63 14.35
N LYS A 98 19.56 48.05 13.47
CA LYS A 98 19.22 48.72 12.21
C LYS A 98 19.07 47.72 11.07
N LEU A 99 17.97 47.85 10.32
CA LEU A 99 17.66 47.02 9.17
C LEU A 99 18.57 47.39 7.99
N ARG A 100 19.31 46.42 7.45
CA ARG A 100 20.21 46.61 6.28
C ARG A 100 21.43 47.52 6.54
N GLY A 101 21.96 47.51 7.78
CA GLY A 101 23.21 48.21 8.14
C GLY A 101 23.00 49.56 8.83
N GLU A 102 24.07 50.34 9.00
CA GLU A 102 24.11 51.53 9.87
C GLU A 102 23.19 52.68 9.44
N ASN A 103 22.89 52.79 8.14
CA ASN A 103 21.96 53.80 7.60
C ASN A 103 20.51 53.32 7.54
N GLY A 104 20.25 52.13 8.09
CA GLY A 104 18.95 51.48 8.12
C GLY A 104 17.97 52.07 9.12
N LYS A 105 16.67 51.84 8.87
CA LYS A 105 15.63 52.07 9.88
C LYS A 105 15.80 51.09 11.04
N ALA A 106 15.60 51.54 12.28
CA ALA A 106 15.61 50.67 13.44
C ALA A 106 14.43 49.67 13.40
N VAL A 107 14.68 48.41 13.76
CA VAL A 107 13.65 47.38 13.92
C VAL A 107 12.59 47.87 14.92
N GLN A 108 11.31 47.70 14.60
CA GLN A 108 10.20 48.12 15.48
C GLN A 108 9.40 46.96 16.07
N SER A 109 9.40 45.81 15.41
CA SER A 109 8.69 44.61 15.85
C SER A 109 9.34 43.37 15.26
N LEU A 110 9.25 42.26 15.98
CA LEU A 110 9.61 40.93 15.52
C LEU A 110 8.31 40.11 15.43
N VAL A 111 8.10 39.41 14.31
CA VAL A 111 6.92 38.59 14.08
C VAL A 111 7.40 37.18 13.76
N GLY A 112 6.92 36.20 14.53
CA GLY A 112 7.11 34.78 14.25
C GLY A 112 5.91 34.22 13.51
N TYR A 113 6.17 33.46 12.44
CA TYR A 113 5.15 32.71 11.72
C TYR A 113 5.36 31.22 11.98
N ASP A 114 4.27 30.49 12.16
CA ASP A 114 4.27 29.04 12.27
C ASP A 114 3.35 28.44 11.20
N ALA A 115 3.71 27.26 10.69
CA ALA A 115 2.96 26.59 9.65
C ALA A 115 1.89 25.68 10.26
N ASN A 116 0.62 25.92 9.93
CA ASN A 116 -0.47 25.04 10.34
C ASN A 116 -0.30 23.64 9.73
N SER A 117 -0.02 22.64 10.58
CA SER A 117 0.00 21.23 10.19
C SER A 117 0.91 20.89 9.00
N LEU A 118 2.14 21.44 8.99
CA LEU A 118 3.11 21.32 7.89
C LEU A 118 3.23 19.90 7.31
N TYR A 119 3.41 18.87 8.16
CA TYR A 119 3.59 17.49 7.70
C TYR A 119 2.30 16.88 7.11
N LEU A 120 1.13 17.24 7.63
CA LEU A 120 -0.14 16.76 7.06
C LEU A 120 -0.35 17.35 5.67
N TRP A 121 -0.03 18.63 5.49
CA TRP A 121 -0.05 19.26 4.17
C TRP A 121 0.95 18.57 3.21
N ALA A 122 2.17 18.30 3.67
CA ALA A 122 3.19 17.63 2.85
C ALA A 122 2.76 16.20 2.43
N ILE A 123 2.17 15.42 3.34
CA ILE A 123 1.67 14.06 3.04
C ILE A 123 0.48 14.09 2.07
N SER A 124 -0.29 15.17 2.05
CA SER A 124 -1.40 15.34 1.09
C SER A 124 -0.96 15.68 -0.33
N GLN A 125 0.33 15.93 -0.55
CA GLN A 125 0.90 16.14 -1.89
C GLN A 125 1.14 14.80 -2.60
N ASP A 126 1.55 14.85 -3.87
CA ASP A 126 1.90 13.65 -4.62
C ASP A 126 3.10 12.92 -3.98
N MET A 127 2.89 11.66 -3.59
CA MET A 127 3.87 10.83 -2.92
C MET A 127 4.25 9.61 -3.77
N PRO A 128 5.51 9.13 -3.71
CA PRO A 128 5.92 7.94 -4.42
C PRO A 128 5.33 6.67 -3.76
N THR A 129 4.37 6.03 -4.43
CA THR A 129 3.68 4.82 -3.93
C THR A 129 4.04 3.55 -4.70
N GLU A 130 4.56 3.68 -5.92
CA GLU A 130 4.77 2.57 -6.85
C GLU A 130 6.14 1.89 -6.74
N HIS A 131 6.27 0.73 -7.40
CA HIS A 131 7.52 -0.01 -7.44
C HIS A 131 8.68 0.83 -8.01
N PRO A 132 9.80 0.95 -7.29
CA PRO A 132 10.90 1.78 -7.73
C PRO A 132 11.59 1.17 -8.95
N VAL A 133 12.14 2.05 -9.79
CA VAL A 133 13.00 1.68 -10.91
C VAL A 133 14.43 1.97 -10.48
N ARG A 134 15.27 0.94 -10.43
CA ARG A 134 16.68 1.09 -10.06
C ARG A 134 17.50 1.45 -11.29
N ARG A 135 18.40 2.41 -11.15
CA ARG A 135 19.39 2.79 -12.17
C ARG A 135 20.73 2.91 -11.47
N ARG A 136 21.71 2.16 -11.94
CA ARG A 136 23.02 1.98 -11.29
C ARG A 136 24.12 2.43 -12.24
N ARG A 137 25.26 2.89 -11.72
CA ARG A 137 26.37 3.28 -12.59
C ARG A 137 26.97 2.04 -13.26
N GLU A 138 27.01 0.94 -12.54
CA GLU A 138 27.60 -0.34 -12.96
C GLU A 138 26.90 -0.96 -14.18
N ASN A 139 25.66 -0.54 -14.46
CA ASN A 139 24.85 -1.02 -15.57
C ASN A 139 24.57 0.07 -16.62
N ASP A 140 25.38 1.13 -16.67
CA ASP A 140 25.17 2.30 -17.54
C ASP A 140 23.78 2.95 -17.38
N PHE A 141 23.28 2.97 -16.14
CA PHE A 141 21.97 3.49 -15.76
C PHE A 141 20.79 2.83 -16.48
N GLN A 142 20.96 1.60 -16.97
CA GLN A 142 19.88 0.81 -17.54
C GLN A 142 18.78 0.53 -16.49
N PRO A 143 17.49 0.61 -16.88
CA PRO A 143 16.39 0.50 -15.94
C PRO A 143 16.21 -0.94 -15.44
N GLU A 144 16.40 -1.14 -14.15
CA GLU A 144 16.11 -2.38 -13.45
C GLU A 144 14.71 -2.30 -12.82
N LEU A 145 13.74 -2.97 -13.46
CA LEU A 145 12.36 -3.02 -13.00
C LEU A 145 12.19 -4.07 -11.89
N ILE A 146 11.82 -3.62 -10.69
CA ILE A 146 11.40 -4.53 -9.62
C ILE A 146 10.02 -5.11 -9.96
N ASP A 147 9.89 -6.44 -9.84
CA ASP A 147 8.64 -7.20 -10.06
C ASP A 147 7.99 -6.94 -11.45
N LYS A 148 8.80 -6.90 -12.51
CA LYS A 148 8.37 -6.62 -13.90
C LYS A 148 7.08 -7.36 -14.30
N TYR A 149 7.02 -8.67 -14.07
CA TYR A 149 5.84 -9.47 -14.44
C TYR A 149 4.64 -9.18 -13.53
N GLY A 150 4.86 -8.90 -12.24
CA GLY A 150 3.81 -8.47 -11.33
C GLY A 150 3.21 -7.13 -11.75
N ARG A 151 4.04 -6.16 -12.19
CA ARG A 151 3.59 -4.86 -12.70
C ARG A 151 2.74 -5.01 -13.96
N LEU A 152 3.23 -5.76 -14.94
CA LEU A 152 2.47 -6.02 -16.17
C LEU A 152 1.14 -6.74 -15.91
N SER A 153 1.15 -7.74 -15.02
CA SER A 153 -0.07 -8.45 -14.59
C SER A 153 -1.06 -7.49 -13.94
N ARG A 154 -0.57 -6.59 -13.08
CA ARG A 154 -1.39 -5.58 -12.40
C ARG A 154 -2.02 -4.60 -13.39
N GLU A 155 -1.22 -3.96 -14.23
CA GLU A 155 -1.70 -3.00 -15.23
C GLU A 155 -2.77 -3.62 -16.11
N TRP A 156 -2.59 -4.88 -16.50
CA TRP A 156 -3.61 -5.61 -17.24
C TRP A 156 -4.89 -5.85 -16.42
N LEU A 157 -4.78 -6.30 -15.17
CA LEU A 157 -5.95 -6.52 -14.31
C LEU A 157 -6.72 -5.24 -14.00
N GLU A 158 -6.02 -4.11 -13.80
CA GLU A 158 -6.64 -2.79 -13.61
C GLU A 158 -7.36 -2.33 -14.88
N TRP A 159 -6.73 -2.50 -16.05
CA TRP A 159 -7.38 -2.21 -17.33
C TRP A 159 -8.62 -3.07 -17.56
N VAL A 160 -8.59 -4.37 -17.24
CA VAL A 160 -9.77 -5.24 -17.34
C VAL A 160 -10.86 -4.81 -16.35
N ALA A 161 -10.47 -4.49 -15.11
CA ALA A 161 -11.38 -4.02 -14.08
C ALA A 161 -12.11 -2.74 -14.51
N ASP A 162 -11.38 -1.77 -15.08
CA ASP A 162 -11.93 -0.51 -15.58
C ASP A 162 -12.84 -0.74 -16.80
N LYS A 163 -12.33 -1.45 -17.81
CA LYS A 163 -13.07 -1.73 -19.05
C LYS A 163 -14.38 -2.48 -18.82
N GLU A 164 -14.37 -3.47 -17.93
CA GLU A 164 -15.57 -4.27 -17.61
C GLU A 164 -16.38 -3.68 -16.44
N ASN A 165 -15.90 -2.58 -15.83
CA ASN A 165 -16.47 -1.97 -14.62
C ASN A 165 -16.70 -3.01 -13.49
N ILE A 166 -15.70 -3.84 -13.24
CA ILE A 166 -15.71 -4.91 -12.23
C ILE A 166 -14.60 -4.69 -11.19
N THR A 167 -14.82 -5.17 -9.97
CA THR A 167 -13.78 -5.17 -8.94
C THR A 167 -13.04 -6.50 -8.94
N ILE A 168 -11.74 -6.46 -9.25
CA ILE A 168 -10.89 -7.66 -9.25
C ILE A 168 -10.02 -7.67 -8.01
N ARG A 169 -10.10 -8.77 -7.25
CA ARG A 169 -9.20 -9.03 -6.12
C ARG A 169 -7.87 -9.55 -6.63
N THR A 170 -6.78 -8.88 -6.28
CA THR A 170 -5.40 -9.20 -6.71
C THR A 170 -4.48 -9.35 -5.49
N LYS A 171 -3.21 -9.66 -5.74
CA LYS A 171 -2.16 -9.69 -4.70
C LYS A 171 -1.79 -8.32 -4.13
N PHE A 172 -2.13 -7.26 -4.85
CA PHE A 172 -1.74 -5.89 -4.52
C PHE A 172 -2.77 -5.20 -3.63
N ASN A 173 -4.04 -5.54 -3.82
CA ASN A 173 -5.16 -4.88 -3.16
C ASN A 173 -5.76 -5.73 -2.03
N SER A 174 -5.43 -7.02 -1.98
CA SER A 174 -5.85 -7.95 -0.95
C SER A 174 -4.95 -9.20 -0.93
N LYS A 175 -5.32 -10.19 -0.13
CA LYS A 175 -4.68 -11.51 -0.17
C LYS A 175 -5.08 -12.24 -1.44
N GLU A 176 -4.16 -12.81 -2.20
CA GLU A 176 -4.47 -13.62 -3.39
C GLU A 176 -5.52 -14.70 -3.10
N LYS A 177 -6.47 -14.88 -4.02
CA LYS A 177 -7.45 -15.97 -3.91
C LYS A 177 -6.75 -17.30 -4.22
N GLN A 178 -7.08 -18.31 -3.42
CA GLN A 178 -6.64 -19.70 -3.63
C GLN A 178 -7.84 -20.57 -3.99
N LEU A 179 -7.68 -21.43 -4.99
CA LEU A 179 -8.74 -22.30 -5.50
C LEU A 179 -8.38 -23.79 -5.40
N GLY A 180 -9.42 -24.59 -5.11
CA GLY A 180 -9.36 -26.04 -5.02
C GLY A 180 -8.56 -26.59 -3.83
N ASN A 181 -8.53 -27.92 -3.71
CA ASN A 181 -7.83 -28.61 -2.61
C ASN A 181 -6.32 -28.36 -2.63
N ARG A 182 -5.76 -28.08 -3.82
CA ARG A 182 -4.35 -27.74 -4.01
C ARG A 182 -4.01 -26.28 -3.72
N ARG A 183 -4.98 -25.46 -3.34
CA ARG A 183 -4.80 -24.04 -2.98
C ARG A 183 -4.00 -23.25 -4.02
N ILE A 184 -4.34 -23.42 -5.29
CA ILE A 184 -3.65 -22.75 -6.39
C ILE A 184 -3.97 -21.26 -6.33
N ARG A 185 -2.93 -20.41 -6.30
CA ARG A 185 -3.05 -18.96 -6.29
C ARG A 185 -3.36 -18.45 -7.70
N VAL A 186 -4.24 -17.46 -7.79
CA VAL A 186 -4.64 -16.83 -9.06
C VAL A 186 -4.29 -15.34 -9.04
N ASP A 187 -4.01 -14.76 -10.20
CA ASP A 187 -3.58 -13.36 -10.31
C ASP A 187 -4.73 -12.38 -10.00
N GLY A 188 -5.93 -12.68 -10.51
CA GLY A 188 -7.14 -11.90 -10.29
C GLY A 188 -8.36 -12.78 -10.01
N TRP A 189 -9.22 -12.34 -9.10
CA TRP A 189 -10.48 -13.00 -8.76
C TRP A 189 -11.62 -12.00 -8.66
N ASP A 190 -12.66 -12.20 -9.46
CA ASP A 190 -13.95 -11.53 -9.30
C ASP A 190 -14.93 -12.46 -8.58
N ALA A 191 -15.32 -12.06 -7.36
CA ALA A 191 -16.23 -12.82 -6.52
C ALA A 191 -17.69 -12.75 -7.02
N ARG A 192 -18.10 -11.68 -7.70
CA ARG A 192 -19.48 -11.51 -8.17
C ARG A 192 -19.78 -12.48 -9.30
N ASN A 193 -18.90 -12.53 -10.28
CA ASN A 193 -19.05 -13.38 -11.45
C ASN A 193 -18.35 -14.74 -11.33
N ASN A 194 -17.77 -15.06 -10.15
CA ASN A 194 -16.97 -16.27 -9.92
C ASN A 194 -15.92 -16.52 -11.02
N THR A 195 -15.22 -15.46 -11.43
CA THR A 195 -14.33 -15.46 -12.58
C THR A 195 -12.88 -15.30 -12.13
N VAL A 196 -12.03 -16.19 -12.64
CA VAL A 196 -10.58 -16.12 -12.48
C VAL A 196 -9.97 -15.39 -13.67
N PHE A 197 -9.04 -14.49 -13.38
CA PHE A 197 -8.17 -13.83 -14.34
C PHE A 197 -6.72 -14.30 -14.08
N GLN A 198 -6.05 -14.77 -15.13
CA GLN A 198 -4.68 -15.23 -15.07
C GLN A 198 -3.87 -14.54 -16.18
N PHE A 199 -2.82 -13.84 -15.79
CA PHE A 199 -1.95 -13.13 -16.71
C PHE A 199 -0.79 -14.04 -17.13
N HIS A 200 -0.76 -14.39 -18.41
CA HIS A 200 0.31 -15.20 -18.98
C HIS A 200 1.35 -14.38 -19.76
N GLY A 201 1.09 -13.08 -19.98
CA GLY A 201 1.96 -12.20 -20.74
C GLY A 201 1.73 -12.24 -22.25
N CYS A 202 2.43 -11.33 -22.94
CA CYS A 202 2.26 -11.01 -24.36
C CYS A 202 2.52 -12.21 -25.30
N PHE A 203 3.47 -13.09 -24.98
CA PHE A 203 3.74 -14.31 -25.77
C PHE A 203 2.50 -15.23 -25.92
N PHE A 204 1.57 -15.17 -24.95
CA PHE A 204 0.38 -16.00 -24.92
C PHE A 204 -0.90 -15.24 -25.30
N HIS A 205 -0.80 -13.93 -25.53
CA HIS A 205 -1.90 -13.13 -26.03
C HIS A 205 -1.82 -13.14 -27.55
N GLY A 206 -2.79 -13.78 -28.23
CA GLY A 206 -2.88 -13.85 -29.69
C GLY A 206 -3.21 -12.51 -30.37
N HIS A 207 -2.39 -11.49 -30.12
CA HIS A 207 -2.37 -10.23 -30.87
C HIS A 207 -1.09 -10.17 -31.71
N GLU A 208 -1.12 -9.39 -32.77
CA GLU A 208 0.03 -9.19 -33.64
C GLU A 208 1.06 -8.28 -32.95
N CYS A 209 2.21 -8.85 -32.60
CA CYS A 209 3.39 -8.10 -32.17
C CYS A 209 4.65 -8.88 -32.56
N HIS A 210 5.81 -8.22 -32.49
CA HIS A 210 7.11 -8.85 -32.80
C HIS A 210 7.43 -10.11 -31.97
N LYS A 211 6.76 -10.34 -30.83
CA LYS A 211 6.94 -11.51 -29.97
C LYS A 211 6.02 -12.68 -30.31
N THR A 212 4.98 -12.45 -31.11
CA THR A 212 4.00 -13.46 -31.55
C THR A 212 4.20 -13.86 -33.02
N SER A 213 5.11 -13.21 -33.76
CA SER A 213 5.40 -13.45 -35.18
C SER A 213 5.73 -14.90 -35.54
N ALA A 214 6.30 -15.68 -34.61
CA ALA A 214 6.62 -17.09 -34.82
C ALA A 214 5.43 -18.06 -34.60
N VAL A 215 4.32 -17.59 -34.01
CA VAL A 215 3.17 -18.42 -33.64
C VAL A 215 2.03 -18.31 -34.65
N VAL A 216 1.93 -17.18 -35.37
CA VAL A 216 0.84 -16.91 -36.33
C VAL A 216 0.83 -17.90 -37.51
N MET A 217 1.93 -18.61 -37.77
CA MET A 217 2.00 -19.59 -38.87
C MET A 217 1.42 -21.00 -38.58
N LEU A 218 1.02 -21.34 -37.33
CA LEU A 218 0.77 -22.75 -36.99
C LEU A 218 -0.62 -23.13 -36.45
N THR A 219 -1.59 -22.22 -36.28
CA THR A 219 -2.91 -22.61 -35.73
C THR A 219 -4.09 -21.81 -36.28
N LEU A 220 -4.39 -21.98 -37.57
CA LEU A 220 -5.72 -21.74 -38.15
C LEU A 220 -6.46 -23.09 -38.27
N SER A 221 -6.81 -23.69 -37.13
CA SER A 221 -7.76 -24.80 -37.11
C SER A 221 -8.52 -24.78 -35.79
N MET A 222 -9.75 -24.25 -35.83
CA MET A 222 -10.75 -24.39 -34.77
C MET A 222 -10.92 -25.87 -34.43
N VAL A 223 -10.60 -26.29 -33.20
CA VAL A 223 -10.98 -27.61 -32.68
C VAL A 223 -11.98 -27.45 -31.55
N ARG A 224 -13.20 -27.93 -31.80
CA ARG A 224 -14.31 -28.05 -30.85
C ARG A 224 -14.11 -29.35 -30.04
N VAL A 225 -13.74 -29.27 -28.77
CA VAL A 225 -13.55 -30.47 -27.93
C VAL A 225 -14.86 -30.88 -27.26
N SER A 226 -15.41 -32.02 -27.69
CA SER A 226 -16.54 -32.74 -27.09
C SER A 226 -16.09 -33.61 -25.91
N LYS A 227 -17.01 -33.84 -24.96
CA LYS A 227 -16.85 -34.65 -23.75
C LYS A 227 -16.68 -36.12 -24.13
N ASN A 228 -15.47 -36.68 -24.06
CA ASN A 228 -15.18 -38.07 -23.66
C ASN A 228 -13.74 -38.45 -24.02
N SER A 229 -12.80 -38.25 -23.10
CA SER A 229 -11.47 -38.90 -23.12
C SER A 229 -10.67 -38.51 -21.86
N ALA A 230 -11.17 -38.91 -20.70
CA ALA A 230 -10.44 -38.78 -19.44
C ALA A 230 -9.57 -40.02 -19.22
N ARG A 231 -8.36 -40.06 -19.81
CA ARG A 231 -7.24 -40.96 -19.43
C ARG A 231 -6.00 -40.65 -20.28
N ARG A 232 -5.38 -39.49 -20.05
CA ARG A 232 -3.97 -39.15 -20.35
C ARG A 232 -3.76 -37.69 -19.95
N ARG A 233 -2.60 -37.36 -19.36
CA ARG A 233 -2.22 -35.99 -19.00
C ARG A 233 -2.41 -35.08 -20.24
N PRO A 234 -3.23 -34.03 -20.20
CA PRO A 234 -3.24 -33.07 -21.28
C PRO A 234 -1.96 -32.25 -21.18
N ARG A 235 -1.08 -32.35 -22.18
CA ARG A 235 -0.24 -31.19 -22.55
C ARG A 235 -1.22 -30.13 -23.00
N PHE A 236 -1.40 -29.08 -22.21
CA PHE A 236 -2.32 -28.00 -22.52
C PHE A 236 -1.84 -27.28 -23.79
N PRO A 237 -2.57 -27.33 -24.91
CA PRO A 237 -2.26 -26.51 -26.07
C PRO A 237 -2.81 -25.10 -25.84
N ASN A 238 -2.09 -24.15 -26.42
CA ASN A 238 -2.33 -22.71 -26.45
C ASN A 238 -3.81 -22.36 -26.74
N ILE A 239 -4.51 -21.75 -25.79
CA ILE A 239 -5.71 -20.93 -26.05
C ILE A 239 -5.79 -19.80 -25.00
N CYS A 240 -5.58 -18.58 -25.50
CA CYS A 240 -6.42 -17.37 -25.37
C CYS A 240 -7.05 -17.07 -24.00
N VAL A 241 -6.82 -15.84 -23.49
CA VAL A 241 -7.57 -15.11 -22.45
C VAL A 241 -8.70 -15.95 -21.83
N ARG A 242 -8.40 -16.68 -20.75
CA ARG A 242 -9.43 -17.50 -20.09
C ARG A 242 -10.14 -16.67 -19.04
N LYS A 243 -11.34 -16.18 -19.37
CA LYS A 243 -12.43 -16.10 -18.38
C LYS A 243 -12.69 -17.53 -17.90
N LEU A 244 -12.06 -17.93 -16.81
CA LEU A 244 -12.32 -19.20 -16.17
C LEU A 244 -13.62 -19.05 -15.37
N VAL A 245 -14.76 -19.14 -16.06
CA VAL A 245 -16.08 -19.26 -15.42
C VAL A 245 -16.06 -20.54 -14.60
N SER A 246 -16.27 -20.41 -13.30
CA SER A 246 -16.14 -21.46 -12.29
C SER A 246 -16.67 -22.84 -12.75
N LYS A 247 -15.75 -23.72 -13.17
CA LYS A 247 -15.99 -25.17 -13.31
C LYS A 247 -15.21 -26.01 -12.29
N LEU A 248 -14.59 -25.35 -11.31
CA LEU A 248 -13.82 -25.99 -10.23
C LEU A 248 -14.62 -26.23 -8.94
N LEU A 249 -15.90 -25.85 -8.89
CA LEU A 249 -16.80 -26.07 -7.75
C LEU A 249 -17.70 -27.31 -7.87
N ARG A 250 -17.57 -28.14 -8.93
CA ARG A 250 -18.40 -29.34 -9.14
C ARG A 250 -17.64 -30.67 -9.03
N CYS A 251 -16.68 -30.78 -8.11
CA CYS A 251 -16.08 -32.07 -7.75
C CYS A 251 -16.35 -32.50 -6.30
N THR A 252 -17.26 -31.86 -5.57
CA THR A 252 -17.59 -32.22 -4.18
C THR A 252 -19.08 -32.54 -3.95
N SER A 253 -19.87 -32.77 -5.00
CA SER A 253 -21.29 -33.15 -4.85
C SER A 253 -21.69 -34.41 -5.62
N ALA A 254 -20.76 -35.36 -5.79
CA ALA A 254 -21.05 -36.67 -6.37
C ALA A 254 -20.28 -37.78 -5.66
N SER A 255 -20.61 -38.01 -4.39
CA SER A 255 -20.47 -39.33 -3.76
C SER A 255 -21.58 -39.48 -2.72
N GLY A 256 -22.80 -39.65 -3.22
CA GLY A 256 -23.84 -40.35 -2.48
C GLY A 256 -23.71 -41.85 -2.71
N ARG A 257 -24.03 -42.61 -1.65
CA ARG A 257 -24.10 -44.08 -1.48
C ARG A 257 -22.75 -44.75 -1.18
N LYS A 258 -22.58 -45.50 -0.08
CA LYS A 258 -23.50 -46.12 0.89
C LYS A 258 -23.08 -45.77 2.31
#